data_AF-X0Z991-F1
#
_entry.id   AF-X0Z991-F1
#
_cell.length_a   1.000
_cell.length_b   1.000
_cell.length_c   1.000
_cell.angle_alpha   90.00
_cell.angle_beta   90.00
_cell.angle_gamma   90.00
#
_symmetry.space_group_name_H-M   'P 1'
#
loop_
_entity.id
_entity.type
_entity.pdbx_description
1 polymer ?
#
loop_
_entity_poly.entity_id
_entity_poly.type
_entity_poly.pdbx_seq_one_letter_code
_entity_poly.pdbx_strand_id
1 'polypeptide(L)'
;MDSVKTWLEVFEIHYLIFRISPWTHKISRAIKKEKKVYLFDYAQIDDRGIRFENMIALELYRAILNWNDLGLGDFSMHYIRNKEKEEVDFLICKDHYPALL
;
A
#
# COMPACT_ATOMS: atom_id res chain seq x y z
N MET A 1 20.41 -11.91 -7.96
CA MET A 1 19.34 -12.89 -7.71
C MET A 1 18.90 -12.67 -6.28
N ASP A 2 18.10 -11.62 -6.05
CA ASP A 2 17.65 -11.26 -4.69
C ASP A 2 16.40 -12.09 -4.38
N SER A 3 16.63 -13.26 -3.79
CA SER A 3 15.62 -14.29 -3.52
C SER A 3 14.38 -13.72 -2.83
N VAL A 4 14.56 -12.77 -1.90
CA VAL A 4 13.46 -12.12 -1.16
C VAL A 4 12.54 -11.32 -2.09
N LYS A 5 13.09 -10.56 -3.04
CA LYS A 5 12.28 -9.75 -3.97
C LYS A 5 11.42 -10.67 -4.86
N THR A 6 12.02 -11.75 -5.35
CA THR A 6 11.32 -12.77 -6.15
C THR A 6 10.20 -13.42 -5.35
N TRP A 7 10.42 -13.77 -4.07
CA TRP A 7 9.36 -14.31 -3.22
C TRP A 7 8.23 -13.32 -2.97
N LEU A 8 8.53 -12.04 -2.75
CA LEU A 8 7.49 -11.01 -2.60
C LEU A 8 6.64 -10.87 -3.88
N GLU A 9 7.26 -10.92 -5.05
CA GLU A 9 6.54 -10.93 -6.33
C GLU A 9 5.65 -12.17 -6.47
N VAL A 10 6.15 -13.35 -6.08
CA VAL A 10 5.35 -14.58 -6.04
C VAL A 10 4.15 -14.44 -5.11
N PHE A 11 4.31 -13.84 -3.93
CA PHE A 11 3.20 -13.65 -2.98
C PHE A 11 2.16 -12.64 -3.49
N GLU A 12 2.57 -11.61 -4.24
CA GLU A 12 1.64 -10.66 -4.85
C GLU A 12 0.78 -11.30 -5.94
N ILE A 13 1.38 -12.07 -6.87
CA ILE A 13 0.62 -12.70 -7.96
C ILE A 13 -0.34 -13.79 -7.47
N HIS A 14 -0.08 -14.36 -6.28
CA HIS A 14 -0.97 -15.34 -5.63
C HIS A 14 -1.96 -14.68 -4.64
N TYR A 15 -2.04 -13.35 -4.61
CA TYR A 15 -2.94 -12.61 -3.71
C TYR A 15 -2.76 -13.00 -2.23
N LEU A 16 -1.53 -13.30 -1.81
CA LEU A 16 -1.21 -13.48 -0.39
C LEU A 16 -0.93 -12.13 0.27
N ILE A 17 -0.25 -11.25 -0.46
CA ILE A 17 0.11 -9.90 0.00
C ILE A 17 -0.17 -8.85 -1.06
N PHE A 18 -0.32 -7.60 -0.62
CA PHE A 18 -0.17 -6.42 -1.47
C PHE A 18 0.78 -5.42 -0.79
N ARG A 19 1.39 -4.54 -1.59
CA ARG A 19 2.38 -3.58 -1.11
C ARG A 19 1.96 -2.15 -1.39
N ILE A 20 2.19 -1.25 -0.43
CA ILE A 20 2.09 0.19 -0.65
C ILE A 20 3.47 0.84 -0.60
N SER A 21 3.70 1.80 -1.48
CA SER A 21 4.93 2.57 -1.54
C SER A 21 4.78 3.89 -0.77
N PRO A 22 5.87 4.48 -0.27
CA PRO A 22 5.79 5.81 0.31
C PRO A 22 5.46 6.82 -0.77
N TRP A 23 4.60 7.78 -0.45
CA TRP A 23 4.34 8.89 -1.35
C TRP A 23 5.55 9.80 -1.44
N THR A 24 5.92 10.18 -2.66
CA THR A 24 6.92 11.22 -2.90
C THR A 24 6.55 11.99 -4.15
N HIS A 25 6.83 13.29 -4.18
CA HIS A 25 6.63 14.12 -5.38
C HIS A 25 7.44 13.63 -6.60
N LYS A 26 8.52 12.86 -6.40
CA LYS A 26 9.36 12.33 -7.49
C LYS A 26 9.31 10.80 -7.49
N ILE A 27 8.59 10.22 -8.45
CA ILE A 27 8.36 8.77 -8.61
C ILE A 27 9.66 7.94 -8.45
N SER A 28 10.77 8.39 -9.04
CA SER A 28 12.07 7.69 -8.96
C SER A 28 12.61 7.53 -7.53
N ARG A 29 12.21 8.40 -6.58
CA ARG A 29 12.55 8.29 -5.17
C ARG A 29 11.68 7.27 -4.44
N ALA A 30 10.40 7.16 -4.80
CA ALA A 30 9.49 6.18 -4.20
C ALA A 30 9.93 4.74 -4.52
N ILE A 31 10.40 4.49 -5.75
CA ILE A 31 10.87 3.16 -6.20
C ILE A 31 12.03 2.62 -5.34
N LYS A 32 12.88 3.50 -4.81
CA LYS A 32 14.06 3.13 -4.01
C LYS A 32 13.77 2.92 -2.53
N LYS A 33 12.57 3.26 -2.06
CA LYS A 33 12.20 3.15 -0.66
C LYS A 33 11.48 1.82 -0.39
N GLU A 34 11.64 1.34 0.83
CA GLU A 34 10.97 0.16 1.33
C GLU A 34 9.45 0.33 1.23
N LYS A 35 8.75 -0.75 0.85
CA LYS A 35 7.28 -0.76 0.73
C LYS A 35 6.70 -1.45 1.96
N LYS A 36 5.60 -0.92 2.52
CA LYS A 36 4.83 -1.62 3.55
C LYS A 36 4.11 -2.80 2.89
N VAL A 37 4.05 -3.93 3.59
CA VAL A 37 3.39 -5.18 3.15
C VAL A 37 2.14 -5.39 4.00
N TYR A 38 1.03 -5.74 3.35
CA TYR A 38 -0.21 -6.13 4.00
C TYR A 38 -0.71 -7.46 3.45
N LEU A 39 -1.44 -8.21 4.27
CA LEU A 39 -2.02 -9.51 3.93
C LEU A 39 -3.42 -9.35 3.33
N PHE A 40 -3.78 -10.21 2.39
CA PHE A 40 -5.19 -10.36 2.00
C PHE A 40 -6.00 -11.11 3.06
N ASP A 41 -5.41 -12.13 3.70
CA ASP A 41 -5.99 -12.80 4.87
C ASP A 41 -5.45 -12.20 6.17
N TYR A 42 -6.01 -11.06 6.57
CA TYR A 42 -5.63 -10.39 7.82
C TYR A 42 -6.10 -11.13 9.07
N ALA A 43 -6.96 -12.14 8.96
CA ALA A 43 -7.45 -12.89 10.12
C ALA A 43 -6.33 -13.71 10.80
N GLN A 44 -5.26 -14.02 10.06
CA GLN A 44 -4.05 -14.68 10.57
C GLN A 44 -3.21 -13.80 11.51
N ILE A 45 -3.51 -12.50 11.63
CA ILE A 45 -2.77 -11.59 12.49
C ILE A 45 -3.34 -11.66 13.91
N ASP A 46 -2.51 -12.11 14.85
CA ASP A 46 -2.88 -12.22 16.27
C ASP A 46 -3.00 -10.85 16.95
N ASP A 47 -2.08 -9.94 16.65
CA ASP A 47 -2.10 -8.59 17.22
C ASP A 47 -3.30 -7.79 16.69
N ARG A 48 -4.17 -7.35 17.61
CA ARG A 48 -5.41 -6.68 17.24
C ARG A 48 -5.18 -5.32 16.57
N GLY A 49 -4.14 -4.59 16.94
CA GLY A 49 -3.82 -3.29 16.37
C GLY A 49 -3.36 -3.44 14.93
N ILE A 50 -2.38 -4.31 14.70
CA ILE A 50 -1.85 -4.60 13.36
C ILE A 50 -2.93 -5.20 12.47
N ARG A 51 -3.77 -6.10 13.01
CA ARG A 51 -4.90 -6.67 12.26
C ARG A 51 -5.89 -5.59 11.83
N PHE A 52 -6.21 -4.65 12.72
CA PHE A 52 -7.13 -3.56 12.41
C PHE A 52 -6.55 -2.64 11.32
N GLU A 53 -5.28 -2.25 11.43
CA GLU A 53 -4.58 -1.47 10.39
C GLU A 53 -4.61 -2.20 9.04
N ASN A 54 -4.27 -3.49 9.01
CA ASN A 54 -4.29 -4.29 7.78
C ASN A 54 -5.72 -4.44 7.21
N MET A 55 -6.74 -4.54 8.05
CA MET A 55 -8.13 -4.55 7.62
C MET A 55 -8.48 -3.23 6.91
N ILE A 56 -8.12 -2.08 7.49
CA ILE A 56 -8.31 -0.77 6.85
C ILE A 56 -7.54 -0.69 5.53
N ALA A 57 -6.28 -1.14 5.51
CA ALA A 57 -5.48 -1.19 4.29
C ALA A 57 -6.18 -1.99 3.17
N LEU A 58 -6.74 -3.16 3.50
CA LEU A 58 -7.40 -4.01 2.52
C LEU A 58 -8.70 -3.38 1.99
N GLU A 59 -9.51 -2.76 2.85
CA GLU A 59 -10.74 -2.10 2.41
C GLU A 59 -10.46 -0.87 1.53
N LEU A 60 -9.44 -0.07 1.85
CA LEU A 60 -8.99 1.03 0.99
C LEU A 60 -8.44 0.52 -0.35
N TYR A 61 -7.67 -0.57 -0.32
CA TYR A 61 -7.14 -1.19 -1.52
C TYR A 61 -8.26 -1.65 -2.45
N ARG A 62 -9.31 -2.27 -1.91
CA ARG A 62 -10.53 -2.67 -2.66
C ARG A 62 -11.25 -1.47 -3.26
N ALA A 63 -11.41 -0.38 -2.51
CA ALA A 63 -12.04 0.84 -3.01
C ALA A 63 -11.27 1.42 -4.21
N ILE A 64 -9.94 1.48 -4.12
CA ILE A 64 -9.06 1.96 -5.20
C ILE A 64 -9.18 1.07 -6.45
N LEU A 65 -9.11 -0.26 -6.28
CA LEU A 65 -9.29 -1.20 -7.38
C LEU A 65 -10.63 -0.97 -8.07
N ASN A 66 -11.72 -0.87 -7.30
CA ASN A 66 -13.05 -0.62 -7.84
C ASN A 66 -13.13 0.72 -8.60
N TRP A 67 -12.58 1.81 -8.06
CA TRP A 67 -12.61 3.11 -8.74
C TRP A 67 -11.80 3.11 -10.03
N ASN A 68 -10.67 2.42 -10.05
CA ASN A 68 -9.82 2.27 -11.24
C ASN A 68 -10.52 1.40 -12.30
N ASP A 69 -11.10 0.26 -11.88
CA ASP A 69 -11.83 -0.66 -12.78
C ASP A 69 -13.08 0.00 -13.39
N LEU A 70 -13.73 0.91 -12.66
CA LEU A 70 -14.83 1.73 -13.14
C LEU A 70 -14.39 2.91 -14.03
N GLY A 71 -13.08 3.17 -14.15
CA GLY A 71 -12.54 4.27 -14.95
C GLY A 71 -12.76 5.66 -14.34
N LEU A 72 -12.93 5.78 -13.02
CA LEU A 72 -13.19 7.06 -12.35
C LEU A 72 -11.94 7.96 -12.20
N GLY A 73 -10.75 7.41 -12.46
CA GLY A 73 -9.46 8.10 -12.40
C GLY A 73 -8.30 7.12 -12.17
N ASP A 74 -7.08 7.66 -12.05
CA ASP A 74 -5.90 6.90 -11.61
C ASP A 74 -5.73 7.06 -10.09
N PHE A 75 -6.29 6.12 -9.33
CA PHE A 75 -6.19 6.10 -7.88
C PHE A 75 -5.05 5.19 -7.41
N SER A 76 -4.32 5.66 -6.40
CA SER A 76 -3.21 4.92 -5.79
C SER A 76 -3.16 5.11 -4.28
N MET A 77 -2.66 4.09 -3.57
CA MET A 77 -2.47 4.12 -2.12
C MET A 77 -1.00 4.21 -1.75
N HIS A 78 -0.71 5.07 -0.79
CA HIS A 78 0.63 5.30 -0.29
C HIS A 78 0.62 5.49 1.22
N TYR A 79 1.80 5.57 1.82
CA TYR A 79 1.99 6.08 3.17
C TYR A 79 2.92 7.30 3.14
N ILE A 80 2.86 8.16 4.15
CA ILE A 80 3.81 9.27 4.31
C ILE A 80 4.69 8.96 5.52
N ARG A 81 5.99 9.17 5.35
CA ARG A 81 6.97 9.12 6.45
C ARG A 81 7.91 10.30 6.33
N ASN A 82 7.87 11.19 7.32
CA ASN A 82 8.78 12.32 7.38
C ASN A 82 10.11 11.94 8.07
N LYS A 83 11.06 12.87 8.11
CA LYS A 83 12.37 12.64 8.75
C LYS A 83 12.29 12.54 10.27
N GLU A 84 11.20 13.04 10.85
CA GLU A 84 10.93 13.05 12.29
C GLU A 84 10.20 11.78 12.75
N LYS A 85 10.03 10.80 11.84
CA LYS A 85 9.34 9.52 12.04
C LYS A 85 7.83 9.64 12.32
N GLU A 86 7.23 10.77 11.99
CA GLU A 86 5.78 10.87 11.94
C GLU A 86 5.29 10.13 10.69
N GLU A 87 4.32 9.24 10.89
CA GLU A 87 3.77 8.38 9.86
C GLU A 87 2.28 8.66 9.68
N VAL A 88 1.89 8.87 8.43
CA VAL A 88 0.50 8.74 8.00
C VAL A 88 0.41 7.40 7.28
N ASP A 89 -0.38 6.48 7.81
CA ASP A 89 -0.41 5.10 7.34
C ASP A 89 -1.01 4.94 5.96
N PHE A 90 -2.02 5.75 5.63
CA PHE A 90 -2.71 5.72 4.35
C PHE A 90 -2.86 7.12 3.75
N LEU A 91 -2.53 7.23 2.47
CA LEU A 91 -2.75 8.40 1.64
C LEU A 91 -3.30 7.88 0.31
N ILE A 92 -4.48 8.38 -0.07
CA ILE A 92 -5.03 8.15 -1.40
C ILE A 92 -4.61 9.32 -2.29
N CYS A 93 -4.06 8.97 -3.45
CA CYS A 93 -3.76 9.92 -4.51
C CYS A 93 -4.69 9.68 -5.69
N LYS A 94 -5.10 10.79 -6.34
CA LYS A 94 -5.74 10.79 -7.65
C LYS A 94 -4.81 11.48 -8.63
N ASP A 95 -4.48 10.82 -9.73
CA ASP A 95 -3.55 11.32 -10.75
C ASP A 95 -2.20 11.74 -10.12
N HIS A 96 -1.73 10.96 -9.13
CA HIS A 96 -0.52 11.18 -8.31
C HIS A 96 -0.57 12.35 -7.30
N TYR A 97 -1.66 13.13 -7.28
CA TYR A 97 -1.86 14.21 -6.32
C TYR A 97 -2.59 13.70 -5.06
N PRO A 98 -2.14 14.05 -3.85
CA PRO A 98 -2.85 13.76 -2.60
C PRO A 98 -4.32 14.21 -2.67
N ALA A 99 -5.26 13.31 -2.38
CA ALA A 99 -6.69 13.57 -2.46
C ALA A 99 -7.42 13.32 -1.13
N LEU A 100 -7.05 12.27 -0.40
CA LEU A 100 -7.66 11.91 0.88
C LEU A 100 -6.61 11.32 1.84
N LEU A 101 -6.75 11.67 3.12
CA LEU A 101 -6.02 11.14 4.27
C LEU A 101 -6.96 10.30 5.12
#